data_AF-A0A6B8W5R9-F1
#
_entry.id   AF-A0A6B8W5R9-F1
#
_cell.length_a   1.000
_cell.length_b   1.000
_cell.length_c   1.000
_cell.angle_alpha   90.00
_cell.angle_beta   90.00
_cell.angle_gamma   90.00
#
_symmetry.space_group_name_H-M   'P 1'
#
loop_
_entity.id
_entity.type
_entity.pdbx_description
1 polymer ?
#
loop_
_entity_poly.entity_id
_entity_poly.type
_entity_poly.pdbx_seq_one_letter_code
_entity_poly.pdbx_strand_id
1 'polypeptide(L)'
;MSIAEIIISILVIIATLFCASTAIALWRAPDALTRVNLLGTTVSCAIPILLVAKLLRDWSSVGFDPNNFIRALIAIAGVWVIGSVGSFYIGRSIYGVTVVDDREGSGSEADDGSEPSRI
;
A
#
# COMPACT_ATOMS: atom_id res chain seq x y z
N MET A 1 -33.44 9.83 -7.94
CA MET A 1 -32.26 9.53 -7.11
C MET A 1 -32.47 10.16 -5.75
N SER A 2 -32.33 9.39 -4.68
CA SER A 2 -32.38 9.94 -3.34
C SER A 2 -31.07 10.68 -3.02
N ILE A 3 -31.10 11.60 -2.05
CA ILE A 3 -29.90 12.30 -1.58
C ILE A 3 -28.85 11.30 -1.07
N ALA A 4 -29.28 10.20 -0.45
CA ALA A 4 -28.38 9.14 0.01
C ALA A 4 -27.66 8.46 -1.15
N GLU A 5 -28.35 8.15 -2.25
CA GLU A 5 -27.74 7.56 -3.45
C GLU A 5 -26.68 8.49 -4.07
N ILE A 6 -26.93 9.80 -4.08
CA ILE A 6 -25.96 10.79 -4.55
C ILE A 6 -24.70 10.74 -3.69
N ILE A 7 -24.83 10.76 -2.36
CA ILE A 7 -23.69 10.69 -1.44
C ILE A 7 -22.90 9.39 -1.63
N ILE A 8 -23.59 8.26 -1.76
CA ILE A 8 -22.97 6.94 -2.00
C ILE A 8 -22.17 6.98 -3.32
N SER A 9 -22.75 7.52 -4.39
CA SER A 9 -22.08 7.60 -5.68
C SER A 9 -20.81 8.46 -5.62
N ILE A 10 -20.84 9.59 -4.90
CA ILE A 10 -19.68 10.45 -4.71
C ILE A 10 -18.58 9.72 -3.93
N LEU A 11 -18.92 9.01 -2.84
CA LEU A 11 -17.95 8.22 -2.09
C LEU A 11 -17.28 7.15 -2.97
N VAL A 12 -18.06 6.44 -3.80
CA VAL A 12 -17.54 5.41 -4.71
C VAL A 12 -16.62 6.03 -5.76
N ILE A 13 -16.98 7.19 -6.32
CA ILE A 13 -16.13 7.91 -7.28
C ILE A 13 -14.81 8.31 -6.62
N ILE A 14 -14.86 8.90 -5.42
CA ILE A 14 -13.65 9.28 -4.67
C ILE A 14 -12.75 8.07 -4.41
N ALA A 15 -13.31 6.96 -3.92
CA ALA A 15 -12.53 5.74 -3.70
C ALA A 15 -11.91 5.19 -4.99
N THR A 16 -12.66 5.26 -6.10
CA THR A 16 -12.17 4.84 -7.43
C THR A 16 -11.00 5.71 -7.87
N LEU A 17 -11.08 7.03 -7.64
CA LEU A 17 -9.97 7.95 -7.93
C LEU A 17 -8.74 7.60 -7.10
N PHE A 18 -8.89 7.31 -5.81
CA PHE A 18 -7.75 6.86 -4.99
C PHE A 18 -7.11 5.58 -5.54
N CYS A 19 -7.91 4.56 -5.88
CA CYS A 19 -7.39 3.32 -6.48
C CYS A 19 -6.67 3.57 -7.81
N ALA A 20 -7.28 4.36 -8.70
CA ALA A 20 -6.71 4.68 -10.01
C ALA A 20 -5.41 5.50 -9.88
N SER A 21 -5.40 6.50 -8.99
CA SER A 21 -4.21 7.29 -8.69
C SER A 21 -3.09 6.43 -8.12
N THR A 22 -3.38 5.52 -7.18
CA THR A 22 -2.38 4.57 -6.66
C THR A 22 -1.86 3.66 -7.78
N ALA A 23 -2.71 3.12 -8.65
CA ALA A 23 -2.28 2.28 -9.77
C ALA A 23 -1.34 3.02 -10.74
N ILE A 24 -1.71 4.25 -11.13
CA ILE A 24 -0.86 5.11 -11.98
C ILE A 24 0.46 5.45 -11.28
N ALA A 25 0.40 5.76 -9.98
CA ALA A 25 1.59 6.07 -9.19
C ALA A 25 2.54 4.86 -9.09
N LEU A 26 2.01 3.64 -8.95
CA LEU A 26 2.81 2.42 -8.93
C LEU A 26 3.54 2.19 -10.27
N TRP A 27 2.88 2.44 -11.40
CA TRP A 27 3.53 2.33 -12.72
C TRP A 27 4.63 3.36 -12.93
N ARG A 28 4.50 4.54 -12.33
CA ARG A 28 5.50 5.62 -12.44
C ARG A 28 6.63 5.52 -11.41
N ALA A 29 6.46 4.71 -10.36
CA ALA A 29 7.42 4.68 -9.26
C ALA A 29 8.72 3.96 -9.67
N PRO A 30 9.89 4.60 -9.47
CA PRO A 30 11.19 4.04 -9.87
C PRO A 30 11.64 2.88 -8.99
N ASP A 31 11.38 2.96 -7.68
CA ASP A 31 11.94 2.02 -6.70
C ASP A 31 10.87 1.17 -6.01
N ALA A 32 11.27 -0.03 -5.60
CA ALA A 32 10.43 -0.98 -4.87
C ALA A 32 9.93 -0.41 -3.53
N LEU A 33 10.77 0.32 -2.79
CA LEU A 33 10.38 0.91 -1.50
C LEU A 33 9.28 1.97 -1.66
N THR A 34 9.42 2.82 -2.68
CA THR A 34 8.43 3.84 -3.05
C THR A 34 7.09 3.19 -3.45
N ARG A 35 7.13 2.10 -4.23
CA ARG A 35 5.92 1.34 -4.62
C ARG A 35 5.18 0.78 -3.41
N VAL A 36 5.90 0.24 -2.42
CA VAL A 36 5.30 -0.29 -1.19
C VAL A 36 4.61 0.82 -0.39
N ASN A 37 5.25 1.99 -0.28
CA ASN A 37 4.64 3.11 0.43
C ASN A 37 3.38 3.64 -0.28
N LEU A 38 3.37 3.63 -1.62
CA LEU A 38 2.21 4.06 -2.42
C LEU A 38 0.99 3.14 -2.28
N LEU A 39 1.20 1.85 -2.01
CA LEU A 39 0.10 0.91 -1.75
C LEU A 39 -0.69 1.27 -0.49
N GLY A 40 -0.05 1.96 0.47
CA GLY A 40 -0.67 2.40 1.70
C GLY A 40 -1.93 3.23 1.47
N THR A 41 -1.94 4.12 0.47
CA THR A 41 -3.09 5.00 0.17
C THR A 41 -4.35 4.23 -0.21
N THR A 42 -4.21 3.14 -0.97
CA THR A 42 -5.38 2.30 -1.33
C THR A 42 -5.91 1.56 -0.12
N VAL A 43 -5.03 1.02 0.72
CA VAL A 43 -5.41 0.23 1.89
C VAL A 43 -6.00 1.10 3.01
N SER A 44 -5.43 2.29 3.25
CA SER A 44 -5.85 3.17 4.34
C SER A 44 -7.03 4.06 4.00
N CYS A 45 -7.16 4.52 2.74
CA CYS A 45 -8.21 5.44 2.33
C CYS A 45 -9.29 4.77 1.47
N ALA A 46 -8.93 4.15 0.35
CA ALA A 46 -9.92 3.69 -0.63
C ALA A 46 -10.82 2.58 -0.08
N ILE A 47 -10.24 1.57 0.58
CA ILE A 47 -11.00 0.43 1.14
C ILE A 47 -12.00 0.89 2.21
N PRO A 48 -11.63 1.69 3.24
CA PRO A 48 -12.59 2.17 4.23
C PRO A 48 -13.70 3.03 3.63
N ILE A 49 -13.38 3.89 2.65
CA ILE A 49 -14.40 4.70 1.97
C ILE A 49 -15.44 3.80 1.27
N LEU A 50 -15.00 2.72 0.60
CA LEU A 50 -15.91 1.76 -0.04
C LEU A 50 -16.77 1.00 0.97
N LEU A 51 -16.20 0.61 2.12
CA LEU A 51 -16.95 -0.07 3.18
C LEU A 51 -18.03 0.85 3.78
N VAL A 52 -17.72 2.12 3.99
CA VAL A 52 -18.70 3.13 4.43
C VAL A 52 -19.78 3.33 3.37
N ALA A 53 -19.41 3.46 2.09
CA ALA A 53 -20.37 3.59 1.00
C ALA A 53 -21.35 2.39 0.94
N LYS A 54 -20.83 1.18 1.14
CA LYS A 54 -21.62 -0.05 1.21
C LYS A 54 -22.59 -0.02 2.40
N LEU A 55 -22.14 0.38 3.60
CA LEU A 55 -23.01 0.51 4.76
C LEU A 55 -24.14 1.51 4.54
N LEU A 56 -23.84 2.69 3.99
CA LEU A 56 -24.86 3.70 3.69
C LEU A 56 -25.90 3.18 2.70
N ARG A 57 -25.46 2.42 1.69
CA ARG A 57 -26.36 1.79 0.72
C ARG A 57 -27.28 0.75 1.35
N ASP A 58 -26.73 -0.11 2.20
CA ASP A 58 -27.51 -1.13 2.90
C ASP A 58 -28.56 -0.49 3.82
N TRP A 59 -28.16 0.52 4.59
CA TRP A 59 -29.09 1.25 5.47
C TRP A 59 -30.18 1.99 4.70
N SER A 60 -29.86 2.51 3.51
CA SER A 60 -30.85 3.15 2.64
C SER A 60 -31.83 2.16 1.98
N SER A 61 -31.46 0.88 1.86
CA SER A 61 -32.24 -0.10 1.09
C SER A 61 -33.05 -1.04 1.98
N VAL A 62 -32.46 -1.50 3.08
CA VAL A 62 -33.02 -2.57 3.95
C VAL A 62 -33.25 -2.08 5.38
N GLY A 63 -32.67 -0.95 5.76
CA GLY A 63 -32.69 -0.40 7.12
C GLY A 63 -31.43 -0.73 7.92
N PHE A 64 -31.39 -0.30 9.18
CA PHE A 64 -30.21 -0.44 10.03
C PHE A 64 -30.05 -1.88 10.54
N ASP A 65 -28.95 -2.52 10.15
CA ASP A 65 -28.54 -3.84 10.66
C ASP A 65 -27.22 -3.75 11.46
N PRO A 66 -27.25 -4.02 12.77
CA PRO A 66 -26.06 -4.04 13.63
C PRO A 66 -24.98 -5.03 13.18
N ASN A 67 -25.36 -6.17 12.60
CA ASN A 67 -24.41 -7.19 12.16
C ASN A 67 -23.55 -6.67 10.99
N ASN A 68 -24.18 -5.99 10.03
CA ASN A 68 -23.45 -5.34 8.93
C ASN A 68 -22.53 -4.23 9.43
N PHE A 69 -22.94 -3.47 10.44
CA PHE A 69 -22.12 -2.43 11.06
C PHE A 69 -20.86 -3.01 11.73
N ILE A 70 -21.01 -4.04 12.57
CA ILE A 70 -19.87 -4.71 13.21
C ILE A 70 -18.94 -5.33 12.17
N ARG A 71 -19.48 -5.98 11.14
CA ARG A 71 -18.66 -6.58 10.06
C ARG A 71 -17.84 -5.53 9.33
N ALA A 72 -18.39 -4.35 9.07
CA ALA A 72 -17.66 -3.27 8.44
C ALA A 72 -16.52 -2.76 9.33
N LEU A 73 -16.75 -2.60 10.64
CA LEU A 73 -15.68 -2.23 11.58
C LEU A 73 -14.56 -3.27 11.62
N ILE A 74 -14.91 -4.56 11.70
CA ILE A 74 -13.94 -5.66 11.67
C ILE A 74 -13.19 -5.67 10.33
N ALA A 75 -13.87 -5.41 9.21
CA ALA A 75 -13.23 -5.36 7.89
C ALA A 75 -12.23 -4.20 7.78
N ILE A 76 -12.56 -3.01 8.29
CA ILE A 76 -11.64 -1.86 8.33
C ILE A 76 -10.44 -2.17 9.22
N ALA A 77 -10.66 -2.67 10.43
CA ALA A 77 -9.57 -3.04 11.33
C ALA A 77 -8.68 -4.14 10.73
N GLY A 78 -9.29 -5.17 10.14
CA GLY A 78 -8.61 -6.27 9.48
C GLY A 78 -7.72 -5.80 8.32
N VAL A 79 -8.24 -4.93 7.45
CA VAL A 79 -7.45 -4.43 6.31
C VAL A 79 -6.27 -3.59 6.77
N TRP A 80 -6.42 -2.79 7.83
CA TRP A 80 -5.34 -1.98 8.38
C TRP A 80 -4.25 -2.82 9.04
N VAL A 81 -4.63 -3.84 9.81
CA VAL A 81 -3.68 -4.76 10.44
C VAL A 81 -2.90 -5.52 9.37
N ILE A 82 -3.59 -6.12 8.40
CA ILE A 82 -2.95 -6.87 7.31
C ILE A 82 -2.08 -5.96 6.44
N GLY A 83 -2.56 -4.75 6.12
CA GLY A 83 -1.81 -3.76 5.37
C GLY A 83 -0.51 -3.35 6.06
N SER A 84 -0.55 -3.13 7.38
CA SER A 84 0.62 -2.79 8.19
C SER A 84 1.65 -3.92 8.19
N VAL A 85 1.20 -5.15 8.46
CA VAL A 85 2.08 -6.33 8.51
C VAL A 85 2.67 -6.64 7.14
N GLY A 86 1.86 -6.59 6.08
CA GLY A 86 2.32 -6.82 4.70
C GLY A 86 3.37 -5.81 4.27
N SER A 87 3.14 -4.52 4.52
CA SER A 87 4.11 -3.46 4.19
C SER A 87 5.44 -3.64 4.94
N PHE A 88 5.40 -4.06 6.21
CA PHE A 88 6.59 -4.37 7.00
C PHE A 88 7.40 -5.54 6.42
N TYR A 89 6.75 -6.65 6.10
CA TYR A 89 7.43 -7.82 5.51
C TYR A 89 8.02 -7.51 4.14
N ILE A 90 7.29 -6.80 3.27
CA ILE A 90 7.81 -6.43 1.95
C ILE A 90 9.00 -5.48 2.10
N GLY A 91 8.91 -4.46 2.96
CA GLY A 91 10.02 -3.55 3.24
C GLY A 91 11.28 -4.29 3.70
N ARG A 92 11.14 -5.22 4.67
CA ARG A 92 12.25 -6.06 5.15
C ARG A 92 12.85 -6.93 4.06
N SER A 93 12.03 -7.52 3.19
CA SER A 93 12.53 -8.34 2.08
C SER A 93 13.32 -7.52 1.04
N ILE A 94 12.96 -6.26 0.81
CA ILE A 94 13.68 -5.38 -0.11
C ILE A 94 15.05 -5.00 0.48
N TYR A 95 15.08 -4.57 1.75
CA TYR A 95 16.33 -4.21 2.44
C TYR A 95 17.32 -5.39 2.59
N GLY A 96 16.82 -6.62 2.66
CA GLY A 96 17.66 -7.81 2.76
C GLY A 96 18.47 -8.12 1.49
N VAL A 97 18.04 -7.60 0.33
CA VAL A 97 18.67 -7.89 -0.97
C VAL A 97 19.53 -6.72 -1.46
N THR A 98 19.11 -5.47 -1.24
CA THR A 98 19.90 -4.28 -1.69
C THR A 98 21.17 -4.01 -0.89
N VAL A 99 21.30 -4.48 0.36
CA VAL A 99 22.52 -4.28 1.17
C VAL A 99 23.61 -5.31 0.85
N VAL A 100 23.29 -6.38 0.12
CA VAL A 100 24.27 -7.41 -0.26
C VAL A 100 25.09 -6.97 -1.48
N ASP A 101 24.48 -6.26 -2.44
CA ASP A 101 25.18 -5.82 -3.67
C ASP A 101 26.24 -4.73 -3.42
N ASP A 102 26.06 -3.82 -2.45
CA ASP A 102 27.08 -2.77 -2.16
C ASP A 102 28.35 -3.33 -1.49
N ARG A 103 28.27 -4.53 -0.88
CA ARG A 103 29.43 -5.14 -0.20
C ARG A 103 30.29 -5.99 -1.12
N GLU A 104 29.75 -6.49 -2.24
CA GLU A 104 30.56 -7.26 -3.20
C GLU A 104 31.35 -6.35 -4.16
N GLY A 105 30.93 -5.09 -4.36
CA GLY A 105 31.63 -4.13 -5.23
C GLY A 105 32.80 -3.36 -4.60
N SER A 106 32.95 -3.36 -3.27
CA SER A 106 33.98 -2.56 -2.57
C SER A 106 35.15 -3.37 -1.99
N GLY A 107 35.20 -4.68 -2.27
CA GLY A 107 36.22 -5.60 -1.74
C GLY A 107 37.29 -6.07 -2.72
N SER A 108 37.25 -5.68 -4.01
CA SER A 108 38.14 -6.25 -5.05
C SER A 108 39.24 -5.31 -5.58
N GLU A 109 39.40 -4.10 -5.02
CA GLU A 109 40.41 -3.12 -5.50
C GLU A 109 41.46 -2.72 -4.44
N ALA A 110 41.55 -3.43 -3.32
CA ALA A 110 42.47 -3.08 -2.23
C ALA A 110 43.59 -4.11 -1.97
N ASP A 111 43.90 -4.99 -2.93
CA ASP A 111 45.05 -5.91 -2.83
C ASP A 111 45.76 -6.10 -4.18
N ASP A 112 46.36 -5.02 -4.70
CA ASP A 112 47.55 -5.14 -5.56
C ASP A 112 48.73 -4.44 -4.88
N GLY A 113 49.17 -5.08 -3.80
CA GLY A 113 50.48 -4.82 -3.23
C GLY A 113 51.56 -5.49 -4.07
N SER A 114 52.13 -4.76 -5.04
CA SER A 114 53.42 -5.15 -5.63
C SER A 114 54.20 -4.00 -6.30
N GLU A 115 54.81 -3.12 -5.50
CA GLU A 115 56.19 -2.66 -5.80
C GLU A 115 57.10 -3.29 -4.74
N PRO A 116 58.24 -3.92 -5.12
CA PRO A 116 59.28 -3.24 -5.89
C PRO A 116 60.08 -4.14 -6.86
N SER A 117 60.58 -3.60 -7.97
CA SER A 117 61.86 -4.09 -8.52
C SER A 117 62.68 -2.97 -9.15
N ARG A 118 63.71 -2.59 -8.40
CA ARG A 118 64.96 -2.02 -8.93
C ARG A 118 65.52 -2.99 -9.98
N ILE A 119 65.78 -2.51 -11.20
CA ILE A 119 67.09 -2.50 -11.89
C ILE A 119 67.08 -1.32 -12.86
#